data_AF-A0A812TZM6-F1
#
_entry.id   AF-A0A812TZM6-F1
#
_cell.length_a   1.000
_cell.length_b   1.000
_cell.length_c   1.000
_cell.angle_alpha   90.00
_cell.angle_beta   90.00
_cell.angle_gamma   90.00
#
_symmetry.space_group_name_H-M   'P 1'
#
loop_
_entity.id
_entity.type
_entity.pdbx_description
1 polymer ?
#
loop_
_entity_poly.entity_id
_entity_poly.type
_entity_poly.pdbx_seq_one_letter_code
_entity_poly.pdbx_strand_id
1 'polypeptide(L)'
;MPCVAIGARDEEPDEHAEEASQDQLEPEDENEDETELPAPPRKPPHLRVLFTDIEGVLGPRPDARLLTVQTSQCVFLRRLLQRTGAQLVLTSAWRRHRTYVVEVLDNFGVFDTFDGSGGSGSKPGKSDSVDSVGFTPFNADASRRDLEILQWLNSHRGEVASWAVLDTRDLLGFASAPRLQGHVIQVDGEKGLQPEHVDAAVAILGELPEGCAEDPSAVAPPVPAVPPAPPVSASSSSSPFAHIPMDEGLASMMQDALALLSTLPEGPAFQPPQRSKELRCAPDTEFDAISLQAKHKFA
;
A
#
# COMPACT_ATOMS: atom_id res chain seq x y z
N MET A 1 51.75 -22.26 6.22
CA MET A 1 51.72 -22.19 4.75
C MET A 1 50.30 -21.84 4.32
N PRO A 2 50.06 -20.98 3.31
CA PRO A 2 50.70 -19.71 2.99
C PRO A 2 49.72 -18.51 3.13
N CYS A 3 50.29 -17.32 3.30
CA CYS A 3 49.63 -16.02 3.26
C CYS A 3 49.15 -15.71 1.83
N VAL A 4 47.96 -15.14 1.68
CA VAL A 4 47.44 -14.63 0.40
C VAL A 4 47.56 -13.10 0.41
N ALA A 5 48.27 -12.60 -0.59
CA ALA A 5 48.63 -11.19 -0.78
C ALA A 5 47.48 -10.37 -1.36
N ILE A 6 47.42 -9.11 -0.93
CA ILE A 6 46.55 -8.03 -1.41
C ILE A 6 47.14 -7.51 -2.72
N GLY A 7 46.38 -7.59 -3.81
CA GLY A 7 46.71 -6.98 -5.09
C GLY A 7 46.15 -5.56 -5.16
N ALA A 8 47.07 -4.59 -5.21
CA ALA A 8 46.81 -3.23 -5.67
C ALA A 8 46.32 -3.27 -7.12
N ARG A 9 45.34 -2.42 -7.46
CA ARG A 9 44.97 -2.17 -8.85
C ARG A 9 44.94 -0.68 -9.11
N ASP A 10 45.55 -0.36 -10.23
CA ASP A 10 46.08 0.92 -10.66
C ASP A 10 45.01 1.99 -10.88
N GLU A 11 45.42 3.21 -10.53
CA GLU A 11 44.83 4.46 -10.94
C GLU A 11 45.14 4.67 -12.44
N GLU A 12 44.12 4.88 -13.26
CA GLU A 12 44.27 5.46 -14.60
C GLU A 12 43.44 6.76 -14.63
N PRO A 13 44.06 7.91 -14.93
CA PRO A 13 43.38 9.19 -15.07
C PRO A 13 43.00 9.40 -16.54
N ASP A 14 41.70 9.47 -16.86
CA ASP A 14 41.26 9.92 -18.18
C ASP A 14 40.81 11.39 -18.12
N GLU A 15 41.76 12.24 -18.50
CA GLU A 15 41.58 13.61 -18.93
C GLU A 15 40.90 13.62 -20.30
N HIS A 16 39.63 14.03 -20.38
CA HIS A 16 39.07 14.55 -21.63
C HIS A 16 38.35 15.87 -21.40
N ALA A 17 39.04 16.91 -21.84
CA ALA A 17 38.63 18.29 -21.97
C ALA A 17 37.93 18.54 -23.32
N GLU A 18 37.20 19.67 -23.34
CA GLU A 18 36.66 20.41 -24.51
C GLU A 18 35.48 19.73 -25.26
N GLU A 19 34.47 20.39 -25.82
CA GLU A 19 34.26 21.75 -26.35
C GLU A 19 32.80 22.16 -26.07
N ALA A 20 32.50 23.34 -25.51
CA ALA A 20 32.23 24.58 -26.24
C ALA A 20 31.23 24.44 -27.42
N SER A 21 29.95 24.65 -27.15
CA SER A 21 28.94 25.07 -28.14
C SER A 21 27.86 25.89 -27.44
N GLN A 22 28.17 27.17 -27.24
CA GLN A 22 27.20 28.22 -26.92
C GLN A 22 26.39 28.48 -28.19
N ASP A 23 25.19 27.92 -28.28
CA ASP A 23 24.19 28.38 -29.23
C ASP A 23 23.20 29.29 -28.47
N GLN A 24 23.28 30.57 -28.80
CA GLN A 24 22.42 31.63 -28.30
C GLN A 24 21.08 31.51 -29.02
N LEU A 25 20.07 30.96 -28.35
CA LEU A 25 18.68 31.12 -28.78
C LEU A 25 18.06 32.26 -27.97
N GLU A 26 17.58 33.25 -28.71
CA GLU A 26 17.04 34.51 -28.22
C GLU A 26 15.80 34.31 -27.34
N PRO A 27 15.61 35.14 -26.30
CA PRO A 27 14.41 35.10 -25.48
C PRO A 27 13.26 35.80 -26.20
N GLU A 28 12.38 35.04 -26.85
CA GLU A 28 11.08 35.55 -27.27
C GLU A 28 10.18 35.71 -26.04
N ASP A 29 10.14 36.97 -25.59
CA ASP A 29 9.35 37.54 -24.52
C ASP A 29 7.91 37.75 -25.05
N GLU A 30 7.10 36.69 -25.07
CA GLU A 30 5.65 36.81 -25.30
C GLU A 30 4.90 36.59 -23.98
N ASN A 31 4.61 37.74 -23.36
CA ASN A 31 3.57 37.97 -22.36
C ASN A 31 2.26 37.27 -22.73
N GLU A 32 2.03 36.09 -22.19
CA GLU A 32 0.69 35.58 -21.95
C GLU A 32 0.31 35.97 -20.52
N ASP A 33 -0.42 37.10 -20.42
CA ASP A 33 -1.21 37.52 -19.26
C ASP A 33 -2.32 36.47 -19.03
N GLU A 34 -1.90 35.25 -18.69
CA GLU A 34 -2.77 34.19 -18.19
C GLU A 34 -3.34 34.71 -16.88
N THR A 35 -4.55 35.24 -16.99
CA THR A 35 -5.41 35.59 -15.86
C THR A 35 -5.67 34.30 -15.09
N GLU A 36 -4.73 33.92 -14.22
CA GLU A 36 -4.75 32.72 -13.39
C GLU A 36 -5.97 32.83 -12.48
N LEU A 37 -7.08 32.24 -12.93
CA LEU A 37 -8.33 32.23 -12.18
C LEU A 37 -8.04 31.67 -10.79
N PRO A 38 -8.45 32.38 -9.72
CA PRO A 38 -8.11 31.97 -8.36
C PRO A 38 -8.60 30.54 -8.12
N ALA A 39 -7.65 29.63 -7.91
CA ALA A 39 -7.94 28.22 -7.73
C ALA A 39 -9.01 28.07 -6.64
N PRO A 40 -10.06 27.25 -6.87
CA PRO A 40 -11.13 27.08 -5.90
C PRO A 40 -10.54 26.67 -4.54
N PRO A 41 -11.10 27.15 -3.42
CA PRO A 41 -10.60 26.87 -2.08
C PRO A 41 -10.53 25.34 -1.90
N ARG A 42 -9.31 24.81 -1.91
CA ARG A 42 -9.08 23.38 -1.74
C ARG A 42 -9.55 23.03 -0.34
N LYS A 43 -10.50 22.09 -0.23
CA LYS A 43 -10.90 21.53 1.06
C LYS A 43 -9.64 21.10 1.79
N PRO A 44 -9.50 21.37 3.10
CA PRO A 44 -8.30 20.98 3.81
C PRO A 44 -8.07 19.47 3.64
N PRO A 45 -6.81 19.01 3.50
CA PRO A 45 -6.53 17.59 3.60
C PRO A 45 -7.01 17.12 4.97
N HIS A 46 -7.87 16.10 4.98
CA HIS A 46 -8.47 15.58 6.21
C HIS A 46 -8.09 14.12 6.46
N LEU A 47 -7.40 13.46 5.51
CA LEU A 47 -7.11 12.04 5.65
C LEU A 47 -5.89 11.81 6.53
N ARG A 48 -6.08 11.08 7.63
CA ARG A 48 -4.98 10.57 8.46
C ARG A 48 -4.77 9.11 8.08
N VAL A 49 -3.53 8.68 7.90
CA VAL A 49 -3.25 7.34 7.34
C VAL A 49 -2.29 6.57 8.24
N LEU A 50 -2.70 5.37 8.64
CA LEU A 50 -1.85 4.43 9.36
C LEU A 50 -1.46 3.29 8.43
N PHE A 51 -0.20 3.26 8.01
CA PHE A 51 0.37 2.11 7.32
C PHE A 51 0.75 1.05 8.36
N THR A 52 0.33 -0.20 8.18
CA THR A 52 0.74 -1.29 9.07
C THR A 52 1.12 -2.55 8.31
N ASP A 53 2.21 -3.17 8.74
CA ASP A 53 2.41 -4.59 8.49
C ASP A 53 1.49 -5.41 9.40
N ILE A 54 1.25 -6.65 9.03
CA ILE A 54 0.52 -7.64 9.83
C ILE A 54 1.49 -8.59 10.50
N GLU A 55 2.50 -9.03 9.75
CA GLU A 55 3.46 -10.02 10.22
C GLU A 55 4.40 -9.38 11.24
N GLY A 56 4.50 -10.01 12.40
CA GLY A 56 5.25 -9.47 13.54
C GLY A 56 4.55 -8.32 14.26
N VAL A 57 3.78 -7.45 13.60
CA VAL A 57 3.05 -6.35 14.27
C VAL A 57 1.80 -6.86 14.99
N LEU A 58 0.89 -7.55 14.28
CA LEU A 58 -0.35 -8.10 14.85
C LEU A 58 -0.22 -9.59 15.20
N GLY A 59 0.73 -10.27 14.57
CA GLY A 59 1.07 -11.68 14.80
C GLY A 59 2.57 -11.87 15.05
N PRO A 60 3.06 -11.75 16.30
CA PRO A 60 4.48 -11.88 16.65
C PRO A 60 5.14 -13.24 16.34
N ARG A 61 4.32 -14.24 15.98
CA ARG A 61 4.77 -15.59 15.60
C ARG A 61 4.04 -15.98 14.31
N PRO A 62 4.41 -15.38 13.18
CA PRO A 62 3.69 -15.61 11.93
C PRO A 62 3.82 -17.09 11.52
N ASP A 63 2.68 -17.73 11.21
CA ASP A 63 2.67 -18.94 10.41
C ASP A 63 2.51 -18.51 8.95
N ALA A 64 3.45 -18.89 8.09
CA ALA A 64 3.41 -18.52 6.68
C ALA A 64 2.15 -19.02 5.94
N ARG A 65 1.43 -20.00 6.51
CA ARG A 65 0.25 -20.61 5.90
C ARG A 65 -1.07 -20.03 6.41
N LEU A 66 -1.07 -19.43 7.61
CA LEU A 66 -2.27 -19.00 8.29
C LEU A 66 -2.06 -17.63 8.91
N LEU A 67 -2.96 -16.70 8.57
CA LEU A 67 -2.99 -15.40 9.21
C LEU A 67 -3.35 -15.57 10.68
N THR A 68 -2.35 -15.39 11.53
CA THR A 68 -2.50 -15.42 12.98
C THR A 68 -2.40 -14.00 13.51
N VAL A 69 -3.47 -13.53 14.13
CA VAL A 69 -3.51 -12.25 14.84
C VAL A 69 -3.78 -12.51 16.30
N GLN A 70 -3.15 -11.72 17.17
CA GLN A 70 -3.35 -11.81 18.61
C GLN A 70 -4.34 -10.74 19.07
N THR A 71 -5.27 -11.13 19.94
CA THR A 71 -6.36 -10.25 20.41
C THR A 71 -5.86 -8.98 21.07
N SER A 72 -4.80 -9.05 21.88
CA SER A 72 -4.21 -7.87 22.54
C SER A 72 -3.75 -6.80 21.55
N GLN A 73 -3.12 -7.20 20.44
CA GLN A 73 -2.58 -6.31 19.42
C GLN A 73 -3.71 -5.69 18.61
N CYS A 74 -4.77 -6.46 18.32
CA CYS A 74 -5.99 -5.93 17.71
C CYS A 74 -6.67 -4.89 18.61
N VAL A 75 -6.68 -5.07 19.93
CA VAL A 75 -7.20 -4.07 20.88
C VAL A 75 -6.38 -2.78 20.83
N PHE A 76 -5.04 -2.87 20.75
CA PHE A 76 -4.18 -1.69 20.60
C PHE A 76 -4.40 -0.99 19.26
N LEU A 77 -4.48 -1.74 18.16
CA LEU A 77 -4.77 -1.18 16.84
C LEU A 77 -6.13 -0.47 16.83
N ARG A 78 -7.18 -1.10 17.39
CA ARG A 78 -8.50 -0.48 17.52
C ARG A 78 -8.43 0.83 18.29
N ARG A 79 -7.77 0.85 19.45
CA ARG A 79 -7.61 2.06 20.27
C ARG A 79 -6.88 3.16 19.50
N LEU A 80 -5.85 2.80 18.72
CA LEU A 80 -5.12 3.74 17.87
C LEU A 80 -6.02 4.35 16.79
N LEU A 81 -6.76 3.50 16.05
CA LEU A 81 -7.67 3.97 15.00
C LEU A 81 -8.79 4.86 15.58
N GLN A 82 -9.35 4.49 16.73
CA GLN A 82 -10.37 5.28 17.42
C GLN A 82 -9.84 6.64 17.89
N ARG A 83 -8.64 6.70 18.49
CA ARG A 83 -8.03 7.95 18.97
C ARG A 83 -7.66 8.91 17.84
N THR A 84 -7.27 8.38 16.69
CA THR A 84 -6.70 9.18 15.60
C THR A 84 -7.69 9.44 14.47
N GLY A 85 -8.74 8.62 14.32
CA GLY A 85 -9.60 8.60 13.15
C GLY A 85 -8.85 8.24 11.86
N ALA A 86 -7.68 7.61 11.97
CA ALA A 86 -6.86 7.28 10.82
C ALA A 86 -7.46 6.13 10.00
N GLN A 87 -7.32 6.21 8.69
CA GLN A 87 -7.58 5.12 7.77
C GLN A 87 -6.44 4.09 7.84
N LEU A 88 -6.80 2.82 7.96
CA LEU A 88 -5.83 1.72 7.96
C LEU A 88 -5.41 1.38 6.52
N VAL A 89 -4.10 1.36 6.27
CA VAL A 89 -3.53 0.92 4.98
C VAL A 89 -2.55 -0.23 5.21
N LEU A 90 -2.77 -1.36 4.56
CA LEU A 90 -1.94 -2.54 4.76
C LEU A 90 -0.72 -2.58 3.83
N THR A 91 0.45 -2.92 4.40
CA THR A 91 1.75 -3.07 3.71
C THR A 91 2.28 -4.51 3.71
N SER A 92 1.51 -5.45 4.26
CA SER A 92 1.91 -6.86 4.38
C SER A 92 1.75 -7.66 3.08
N ALA A 93 2.41 -8.82 3.00
CA ALA A 93 2.21 -9.77 1.90
C ALA A 93 0.76 -10.30 1.82
N TRP A 94 0.03 -10.30 2.95
CA TRP A 94 -1.35 -10.75 3.04
C TRP A 94 -2.35 -9.86 2.28
N ARG A 95 -1.93 -8.69 1.77
CA ARG A 95 -2.77 -7.83 0.92
C ARG A 95 -3.26 -8.49 -0.37
N ARG A 96 -2.69 -9.63 -0.78
CA ARG A 96 -3.21 -10.48 -1.86
C ARG A 96 -4.57 -11.13 -1.50
N HIS A 97 -4.85 -11.27 -0.21
CA HIS A 97 -6.07 -11.89 0.33
C HIS A 97 -6.96 -10.85 1.02
N ARG A 98 -7.23 -9.72 0.35
CA ARG A 98 -7.92 -8.53 0.92
C ARG A 98 -9.15 -8.88 1.75
N THR A 99 -10.09 -9.63 1.16
CA THR A 99 -11.35 -10.02 1.82
C THR A 99 -11.11 -10.84 3.08
N TYR A 100 -10.16 -11.79 3.03
CA TYR A 100 -9.84 -12.64 4.17
C TYR A 100 -9.21 -11.84 5.30
N VAL A 101 -8.26 -10.95 5.00
CA VAL A 101 -7.61 -10.10 6.00
C VAL A 101 -8.62 -9.19 6.68
N VAL A 102 -9.49 -8.53 5.91
CA VAL A 102 -10.54 -7.66 6.46
C VAL A 102 -11.48 -8.47 7.35
N GLU A 103 -11.92 -9.65 6.92
CA GLU A 103 -12.80 -10.51 7.73
C GLU A 103 -12.11 -10.98 9.03
N VAL A 104 -10.81 -11.27 9.00
CA VAL A 104 -10.07 -11.60 10.22
C VAL A 104 -10.00 -10.39 11.15
N LEU A 105 -9.62 -9.21 10.67
CA LEU A 105 -9.52 -8.00 11.51
C LEU A 105 -10.88 -7.59 12.08
N ASP A 106 -11.94 -7.70 11.30
CA ASP A 106 -13.33 -7.45 11.70
C ASP A 106 -13.79 -8.44 12.78
N ASN A 107 -13.50 -9.74 12.63
CA ASN A 107 -13.82 -10.75 13.65
C ASN A 107 -13.08 -10.51 14.98
N PHE A 108 -11.96 -9.79 14.97
CA PHE A 108 -11.23 -9.37 16.16
C PHE A 108 -11.64 -7.97 16.66
N GLY A 109 -12.69 -7.39 16.07
CA GLY A 109 -13.30 -6.13 16.48
C GLY A 109 -12.48 -4.90 16.14
N VAL A 110 -11.49 -4.98 15.23
CA VAL A 110 -10.62 -3.85 14.88
C VAL A 110 -11.44 -2.66 14.35
N PHE A 111 -12.52 -2.95 13.62
CA PHE A 111 -13.40 -1.96 13.01
C PHE A 111 -14.70 -1.71 13.78
N ASP A 112 -14.81 -2.18 15.04
CA ASP A 112 -15.98 -1.88 15.87
C ASP A 112 -16.11 -0.37 16.04
N THR A 113 -17.06 0.23 15.30
CA THR A 113 -17.37 1.65 15.39
C THR A 113 -17.95 1.93 16.76
N PHE A 114 -17.34 2.88 17.47
CA PHE A 114 -17.81 3.35 18.77
C PHE A 114 -18.99 4.30 18.57
N ASP A 115 -20.08 3.82 17.95
CA ASP A 115 -21.27 4.64 17.73
C ASP A 115 -22.04 4.93 19.04
N GLY A 116 -21.48 4.58 20.20
CA GLY A 116 -22.06 4.81 21.53
C GLY A 116 -23.37 4.05 21.75
N SER A 117 -23.88 3.36 20.73
CA SER A 117 -25.09 2.55 20.76
C SER A 117 -24.72 1.17 21.29
N GLY A 118 -24.25 1.14 22.55
CA GLY A 118 -23.68 -0.03 23.22
C GLY A 118 -24.62 -1.20 23.45
N GLY A 119 -25.44 -1.61 22.49
CA GLY A 119 -26.38 -2.70 22.70
C GLY A 119 -27.37 -2.95 21.58
N SER A 120 -26.97 -3.05 20.32
CA SER A 120 -27.74 -3.90 19.40
C SER A 120 -26.88 -4.35 18.24
N GLY A 121 -26.70 -5.67 18.11
CA GLY A 121 -25.89 -6.35 17.11
C GLY A 121 -26.40 -6.23 15.68
N SER A 122 -26.66 -5.01 15.23
CA SER A 122 -26.75 -4.68 13.81
C SER A 122 -25.35 -4.84 13.25
N LYS A 123 -25.04 -6.06 12.79
CA LYS A 123 -23.85 -6.29 11.97
C LYS A 123 -23.85 -5.21 10.88
N PRO A 124 -22.87 -4.30 10.84
CA PRO A 124 -22.75 -3.40 9.72
C PRO A 124 -22.78 -4.24 8.45
N GLY A 125 -23.49 -3.75 7.42
CA GLY A 125 -23.57 -4.45 6.15
C GLY A 125 -22.15 -4.83 5.73
N LYS A 126 -21.91 -6.12 5.46
CA LYS A 126 -20.58 -6.70 5.19
C LYS A 126 -19.81 -5.98 4.06
N SER A 127 -20.47 -5.10 3.29
CA SER A 127 -19.89 -4.26 2.24
C SER A 127 -19.00 -3.15 2.77
N ASP A 128 -19.38 -2.46 3.85
CA ASP A 128 -18.81 -1.14 4.15
C ASP A 128 -17.43 -1.24 4.82
N SER A 129 -17.17 -2.34 5.54
CA SER A 129 -15.87 -2.57 6.19
C SER A 129 -14.73 -2.78 5.17
N VAL A 130 -15.01 -3.31 3.98
CA VAL A 130 -13.96 -3.60 2.98
C VAL A 130 -13.38 -2.32 2.39
N ASP A 131 -14.22 -1.32 2.13
CA ASP A 131 -13.79 -0.05 1.55
C ASP A 131 -13.06 0.85 2.56
N SER A 132 -13.19 0.56 3.86
CA SER A 132 -12.50 1.30 4.92
C SER A 132 -10.99 1.01 5.01
N VAL A 133 -10.54 -0.14 4.46
CA VAL A 133 -9.14 -0.58 4.53
C VAL A 133 -8.45 -0.38 3.20
N GLY A 134 -7.43 0.49 3.19
CA GLY A 134 -6.56 0.66 2.03
C GLY A 134 -5.51 -0.43 1.91
N PHE A 135 -4.96 -0.59 0.72
CA PHE A 135 -3.84 -1.50 0.45
C PHE A 135 -2.80 -0.79 -0.41
N THR A 136 -1.54 -0.92 -0.02
CA THR A 136 -0.42 -0.45 -0.85
C THR A 136 -0.33 -1.25 -2.15
N PRO A 137 0.18 -0.64 -3.25
CA PRO A 137 0.46 -1.36 -4.47
C PRO A 137 1.49 -2.47 -4.23
N PHE A 138 1.46 -3.49 -5.08
CA PHE A 138 2.44 -4.56 -5.03
C PHE A 138 3.67 -4.16 -5.86
N ASN A 139 4.83 -3.99 -5.22
CA ASN A 139 6.09 -3.83 -5.95
C ASN A 139 6.69 -5.22 -6.26
N ALA A 140 7.46 -5.31 -7.35
CA ALA A 140 8.16 -6.53 -7.72
C ALA A 140 9.18 -6.94 -6.64
N ASP A 141 9.80 -5.96 -5.98
CA ASP A 141 10.71 -6.19 -4.87
C ASP A 141 10.00 -6.07 -3.52
N ALA A 142 9.64 -7.22 -2.94
CA ALA A 142 9.00 -7.31 -1.64
C ALA A 142 9.87 -6.80 -0.48
N SER A 143 11.19 -6.61 -0.68
CA SER A 143 12.07 -6.00 0.33
C SER A 143 11.92 -4.47 0.38
N ARG A 144 11.47 -3.86 -0.72
CA ARG A 144 11.35 -2.41 -0.91
C ARG A 144 9.97 -1.88 -0.56
N ARG A 145 9.53 -2.21 0.66
CA ARG A 145 8.25 -1.73 1.22
C ARG A 145 8.20 -0.22 1.36
N ASP A 146 9.36 0.41 1.57
CA ASP A 146 9.53 1.86 1.53
C ASP A 146 8.97 2.48 0.24
N LEU A 147 9.23 1.87 -0.92
CA LEU A 147 8.75 2.35 -2.21
C LEU A 147 7.24 2.18 -2.38
N GLU A 148 6.65 1.11 -1.83
CA GLU A 148 5.20 0.86 -1.90
C GLU A 148 4.41 1.91 -1.12
N ILE A 149 4.90 2.25 0.08
CA ILE A 149 4.33 3.32 0.91
C ILE A 149 4.44 4.66 0.18
N LEU A 150 5.62 5.00 -0.35
CA LEU A 150 5.82 6.25 -1.08
C LEU A 150 5.00 6.33 -2.37
N GLN A 151 4.81 5.21 -3.07
CA GLN A 151 3.95 5.14 -4.25
C GLN A 151 2.50 5.40 -3.87
N TRP A 152 2.00 4.77 -2.80
CA TRP A 152 0.64 5.02 -2.31
C TRP A 152 0.44 6.48 -1.90
N LEU A 153 1.39 7.07 -1.16
CA LEU A 153 1.36 8.47 -0.74
C LEU A 153 1.35 9.42 -1.94
N ASN A 154 2.14 9.13 -2.97
CA ASN A 154 2.17 9.92 -4.20
C ASN A 154 0.82 9.87 -4.95
N SER A 155 0.12 8.73 -4.94
CA SER A 155 -1.20 8.59 -5.55
C SER A 155 -2.32 9.33 -4.80
N HIS A 156 -2.12 9.66 -3.52
CA HIS A 156 -3.07 10.40 -2.68
C HIS A 156 -2.51 11.78 -2.28
N ARG A 157 -1.65 12.35 -3.13
CA ARG A 157 -1.00 13.62 -2.86
C ARG A 157 -2.03 14.75 -2.74
N GLY A 158 -2.04 15.43 -1.60
CA GLY A 158 -2.96 16.52 -1.32
C GLY A 158 -4.23 16.10 -0.57
N GLU A 159 -4.45 14.80 -0.36
CA GLU A 159 -5.56 14.27 0.46
C GLU A 159 -5.09 13.94 1.88
N VAL A 160 -3.84 13.47 2.01
CA VAL A 160 -3.23 13.03 3.27
C VAL A 160 -2.74 14.22 4.09
N ALA A 161 -3.31 14.38 5.29
CA ALA A 161 -2.96 15.40 6.27
C ALA A 161 -1.80 14.97 7.17
N SER A 162 -1.86 13.74 7.69
CA SER A 162 -0.82 13.13 8.51
C SER A 162 -0.78 11.63 8.26
N TRP A 163 0.38 11.01 8.51
CA TRP A 163 0.53 9.58 8.34
C TRP A 163 1.63 9.01 9.24
N ALA A 164 1.51 7.73 9.56
CA ALA A 164 2.48 6.98 10.35
C ALA A 164 2.61 5.55 9.81
N VAL A 165 3.73 4.89 10.09
CA VAL A 165 4.01 3.51 9.68
C VAL A 165 4.36 2.67 10.91
N LEU A 166 3.67 1.55 11.08
CA LEU A 166 4.00 0.49 12.02
C LEU A 166 4.56 -0.70 11.25
N ASP A 167 5.85 -0.95 11.41
CA ASP A 167 6.53 -2.02 10.67
C ASP A 167 7.61 -2.69 11.53
N THR A 168 7.89 -3.95 11.28
CA THR A 168 8.99 -4.67 11.94
C THR A 168 10.33 -4.46 11.25
N ARG A 169 10.31 -4.07 9.98
CA ARG A 169 11.50 -3.82 9.16
C ARG A 169 12.08 -2.45 9.46
N ASP A 170 13.40 -2.34 9.36
CA ASP A 170 14.08 -1.05 9.36
C ASP A 170 13.88 -0.35 8.01
N LEU A 171 12.79 0.40 7.90
CA LEU A 171 12.49 1.21 6.70
C LEU A 171 13.42 2.42 6.56
N LEU A 172 14.14 2.79 7.61
CA LEU A 172 15.07 3.93 7.60
C LEU A 172 16.48 3.53 7.15
N GLY A 173 16.74 2.25 6.96
CA GLY A 173 17.97 1.74 6.35
C GLY A 173 18.05 1.91 4.82
N PHE A 174 16.97 2.35 4.16
CA PHE A 174 16.91 2.51 2.70
C PHE A 174 17.21 3.93 2.24
N ALA A 175 17.55 4.11 0.96
CA ALA A 175 17.82 5.42 0.37
C ALA A 175 16.63 6.40 0.42
N SER A 176 15.41 5.90 0.63
CA SER A 176 14.18 6.66 0.78
C SER A 176 13.95 7.22 2.19
N ALA A 177 14.81 6.86 3.16
CA ALA A 177 14.68 7.22 4.57
C ALA A 177 14.38 8.71 4.84
N PRO A 178 14.97 9.70 4.12
CA PRO A 178 14.65 11.12 4.36
C PRO A 178 13.16 11.46 4.20
N ARG A 179 12.42 10.71 3.37
CA ARG A 179 10.98 10.92 3.17
C ARG A 179 10.12 10.20 4.22
N LEU A 180 10.70 9.23 4.93
CA LEU A 180 10.02 8.42 5.94
C LEU A 180 10.37 8.84 7.38
N GLN A 181 11.42 9.64 7.54
CA GLN A 181 11.91 10.06 8.84
C GLN A 181 10.83 10.84 9.63
N GLY A 182 10.65 10.47 10.89
CA GLY A 182 9.62 11.04 11.76
C GLY A 182 8.24 10.42 11.61
N HIS A 183 8.04 9.52 10.64
CA HIS A 183 6.76 8.84 10.41
C HIS A 183 6.80 7.32 10.68
N VAL A 184 8.00 6.74 10.85
CA VAL A 184 8.19 5.30 11.06
C VAL A 184 8.35 4.98 12.53
N ILE A 185 7.56 4.01 13.01
CA ILE A 185 7.68 3.40 14.33
C ILE A 185 8.04 1.94 14.10
N GLN A 186 9.29 1.59 14.39
CA GLN A 186 9.74 0.22 14.26
C GLN A 186 9.24 -0.62 15.45
N VAL A 187 8.53 -1.69 15.14
CA VAL A 187 7.93 -2.62 16.10
C VAL A 187 8.84 -3.84 16.25
N ASP A 188 9.09 -4.28 17.47
CA ASP A 188 9.76 -5.55 17.74
C ASP A 188 8.88 -6.72 17.28
N GLY A 189 9.30 -7.44 16.23
CA GLY A 189 8.53 -8.52 15.63
C GLY A 189 8.24 -9.70 16.56
N GLU A 190 9.00 -9.88 17.66
CA GLU A 190 8.74 -10.95 18.64
C GLU A 190 7.67 -10.57 19.68
N LYS A 191 7.48 -9.27 19.90
CA LYS A 191 6.51 -8.72 20.87
C LYS A 191 5.24 -8.22 20.18
N GLY A 192 5.38 -7.74 18.95
CA GLY A 192 4.35 -7.05 18.19
C GLY A 192 3.93 -5.72 18.78
N LEU A 193 2.74 -5.27 18.41
CA LEU A 193 2.22 -3.97 18.80
C LEU A 193 2.07 -3.87 20.33
N GLN A 194 2.59 -2.79 20.91
CA GLN A 194 2.61 -2.51 22.35
C GLN A 194 1.98 -1.13 22.61
N PRO A 195 1.59 -0.81 23.86
CA PRO A 195 1.01 0.48 24.20
C PRO A 195 1.87 1.68 23.80
N GLU A 196 3.20 1.58 23.92
CA GLU A 196 4.12 2.68 23.61
C GLU A 196 4.10 3.04 22.12
N HIS A 197 3.91 2.04 21.25
CA HIS A 197 3.76 2.25 19.82
C HIS A 197 2.45 3.00 19.48
N VAL A 198 1.39 2.75 20.25
CA VAL A 198 0.12 3.48 20.09
C VAL A 198 0.31 4.95 20.42
N ASP A 199 0.95 5.26 21.54
CA ASP A 199 1.18 6.65 21.95
C ASP A 199 2.12 7.38 20.98
N ALA A 200 3.16 6.71 20.48
CA ALA A 200 4.02 7.25 19.43
C ALA A 200 3.24 7.54 18.13
N ALA A 201 2.38 6.61 17.70
CA ALA A 201 1.58 6.79 16.49
C ALA A 201 0.56 7.92 16.64
N VAL A 202 -0.05 8.06 17.82
CA VAL A 202 -0.95 9.19 18.13
C VAL A 202 -0.20 10.52 18.10
N ALA A 203 1.05 10.57 18.59
CA ALA A 203 1.86 11.78 18.54
C ALA A 203 2.15 12.23 17.09
N ILE A 204 2.32 11.28 16.16
CA ILE A 204 2.55 11.56 14.74
C ILE A 204 1.24 11.93 14.02
N LEU A 205 0.16 11.18 14.26
CA LEU A 205 -1.11 11.34 13.55
C LEU A 205 -1.96 12.49 14.08
N GLY A 206 -1.80 12.85 15.35
CA GLY A 206 -2.67 13.75 16.10
C GLY A 206 -3.91 13.05 16.64
N GLU A 207 -4.46 13.59 17.73
CA GLU A 207 -5.74 13.12 18.27
C GLU A 207 -6.91 13.66 17.46
N LEU A 208 -7.99 12.88 17.41
CA LEU A 208 -9.27 13.37 16.94
C LEU A 208 -9.83 14.32 18.01
N PRO A 209 -10.26 15.54 17.65
CA PRO A 209 -10.83 16.46 18.62
C PRO A 209 -12.06 15.80 19.27
N GLU A 210 -11.99 15.55 20.57
CA GLU A 210 -13.08 15.03 21.38
C GLU A 210 -14.27 16.00 21.27
N GLY A 211 -15.27 15.67 20.45
CA GLY A 211 -16.46 16.52 20.24
C GLY A 211 -16.83 16.81 18.79
N CYS A 212 -16.04 16.41 17.79
CA CYS A 212 -16.46 16.40 16.39
C CYS A 212 -17.21 15.11 16.00
N ALA A 213 -18.02 14.55 16.91
CA ALA A 213 -19.15 13.75 16.45
C ALA A 213 -20.06 14.77 15.76
N GLU A 214 -19.90 14.94 14.45
CA GLU A 214 -20.85 15.69 13.63
C GLU A 214 -22.21 15.12 13.98
N ASP A 215 -23.00 15.88 14.73
CA ASP A 215 -24.36 15.52 15.04
C ASP A 215 -25.05 15.38 13.68
N PRO A 216 -25.39 14.16 13.21
CA PRO A 216 -26.07 14.02 11.92
C PRO A 216 -27.46 14.68 11.98
N SER A 217 -27.88 15.16 13.16
CA SER A 217 -29.06 15.97 13.40
C SER A 217 -28.86 17.48 13.20
N ALA A 218 -27.74 17.94 12.63
CA ALA A 218 -27.72 19.23 11.94
C ALA A 218 -28.44 19.07 10.59
N VAL A 219 -29.73 18.74 10.64
CA VAL A 219 -30.66 18.87 9.52
C VAL A 219 -30.50 20.28 8.98
N ALA A 220 -29.94 20.39 7.78
CA ALA A 220 -29.86 21.66 7.07
C ALA A 220 -31.25 22.32 7.16
N PRO A 221 -31.35 23.61 7.54
CA PRO A 221 -32.62 24.31 7.52
C PRO A 221 -33.27 24.11 6.14
N PRO A 222 -34.59 23.86 6.07
CA PRO A 222 -35.27 23.50 4.83
C PRO A 222 -34.96 24.56 3.77
N VAL A 223 -34.23 24.14 2.73
CA VAL A 223 -33.94 24.96 1.56
C VAL A 223 -35.30 25.35 0.96
N PRO A 224 -35.60 26.66 0.80
CA PRO A 224 -36.84 27.08 0.17
C PRO A 224 -36.94 26.48 -1.23
N ALA A 225 -38.12 25.90 -1.53
CA ALA A 225 -38.40 25.15 -2.74
C ALA A 225 -37.99 25.90 -4.01
N VAL A 226 -36.97 25.39 -4.70
CA VAL A 226 -36.62 25.79 -6.05
C VAL A 226 -37.58 25.08 -7.03
N PRO A 227 -38.21 25.80 -7.96
CA PRO A 227 -39.14 25.22 -8.93
C PRO A 227 -38.44 24.24 -9.90
N PRO A 228 -39.19 23.24 -10.43
CA PRO A 228 -38.63 22.17 -11.24
C PRO A 228 -38.08 22.66 -12.59
N ALA A 229 -36.81 22.34 -12.85
CA ALA A 229 -36.18 22.54 -14.14
C ALA A 229 -36.69 21.52 -15.20
N PRO A 230 -36.71 21.88 -16.50
CA PRO A 230 -37.18 21.01 -17.57
C PRO A 230 -36.23 19.81 -17.83
N PRO A 231 -36.73 18.73 -18.46
CA PRO A 231 -35.96 17.51 -18.70
C PRO A 231 -34.83 17.77 -19.71
N VAL A 232 -33.59 17.59 -19.26
CA VAL A 232 -32.40 17.55 -20.12
C VAL A 232 -32.27 16.17 -20.74
N SER A 233 -32.17 16.15 -22.07
CA SER A 233 -32.03 14.96 -22.91
C SER A 233 -30.77 14.17 -22.55
N ALA A 234 -30.94 12.85 -22.40
CA ALA A 234 -29.87 11.89 -22.24
C ALA A 234 -28.93 11.93 -23.46
N SER A 235 -27.68 12.35 -23.23
CA SER A 235 -26.58 12.20 -24.17
C SER A 235 -25.76 11.00 -23.74
N SER A 236 -25.67 10.00 -24.62
CA SER A 236 -24.88 8.79 -24.45
C SER A 236 -23.40 9.15 -24.31
N SER A 237 -22.83 8.90 -23.13
CA SER A 237 -21.38 8.97 -22.89
C SER A 237 -20.70 7.76 -23.52
N SER A 238 -20.16 7.95 -24.71
CA SER A 238 -19.12 7.09 -25.25
C SER A 238 -17.88 7.18 -24.35
N SER A 239 -17.49 6.05 -23.76
CA SER A 239 -16.27 5.92 -22.97
C SER A 239 -15.03 6.35 -23.77
N PRO A 240 -14.20 7.30 -23.29
CA PRO A 240 -13.02 7.78 -24.01
C PRO A 240 -11.80 6.84 -23.91
N PHE A 241 -11.94 5.62 -23.34
CA PHE A 241 -10.82 4.68 -23.13
C PHE A 241 -10.68 3.59 -24.21
N ALA A 242 -11.24 3.79 -25.40
CA ALA A 242 -11.23 2.79 -26.46
C ALA A 242 -10.20 3.06 -27.57
N HIS A 243 -8.97 3.50 -27.24
CA HIS A 243 -7.79 3.26 -28.08
C HIS A 243 -6.54 3.82 -27.37
N ILE A 244 -5.87 3.00 -26.56
CA ILE A 244 -4.44 3.24 -26.32
C ILE A 244 -3.75 2.55 -27.51
N PRO A 245 -3.16 3.30 -28.47
CA PRO A 245 -2.36 2.67 -29.51
C PRO A 245 -1.25 1.88 -28.82
N MET A 246 -1.21 0.56 -29.01
CA MET A 246 -0.05 -0.22 -28.60
C MET A 246 1.14 0.33 -29.36
N ASP A 247 2.17 0.73 -28.62
CA ASP A 247 3.45 1.16 -29.16
C ASP A 247 3.99 0.04 -30.08
N GLU A 248 4.09 0.34 -31.38
CA GLU A 248 4.59 -0.59 -32.39
C GLU A 248 6.01 -1.08 -32.04
N GLY A 249 6.78 -0.27 -31.30
CA GLY A 249 8.11 -0.65 -30.80
C GLY A 249 8.04 -1.79 -29.77
N LEU A 250 7.06 -1.79 -28.87
CA LEU A 250 6.89 -2.86 -27.89
C LEU A 250 6.43 -4.16 -28.55
N ALA A 251 5.54 -4.07 -29.54
CA ALA A 251 5.08 -5.22 -30.31
C ALA A 251 6.25 -5.87 -31.08
N SER A 252 7.14 -5.06 -31.67
CA SER A 252 8.35 -5.54 -32.34
C SER A 252 9.30 -6.23 -31.35
N MET A 253 9.55 -5.64 -30.18
CA MET A 253 10.42 -6.26 -29.16
C MET A 253 9.87 -7.60 -28.64
N MET A 254 8.55 -7.73 -28.48
CA MET A 254 7.94 -9.00 -28.08
C MET A 254 8.07 -10.07 -29.17
N GLN A 255 7.97 -9.69 -30.45
CA GLN A 255 8.17 -10.62 -31.56
C GLN A 255 9.63 -11.08 -31.67
N ASP A 256 10.60 -10.17 -31.47
CA ASP A 256 12.02 -10.51 -31.45
C ASP A 256 12.37 -11.45 -30.28
N ALA A 257 11.78 -11.22 -29.10
CA ALA A 257 11.96 -12.10 -27.95
C ALA A 257 11.40 -13.51 -28.19
N LEU A 258 10.22 -13.61 -28.83
CA LEU A 258 9.63 -14.90 -29.21
C LEU A 258 10.44 -15.61 -30.31
N ALA A 259 11.02 -14.86 -31.25
CA ALA A 259 11.92 -15.40 -32.27
C ALA A 259 13.20 -15.95 -31.63
N LEU A 260 13.81 -15.23 -30.68
CA LEU A 260 14.99 -15.69 -29.95
C LEU A 260 14.71 -16.99 -29.18
N LEU A 261 13.58 -17.08 -28.49
CA LEU A 261 13.18 -18.30 -27.76
C LEU A 261 12.94 -19.50 -28.71
N SER A 262 12.48 -19.24 -29.94
CA SER A 262 12.25 -20.28 -30.95
C SER A 262 13.53 -20.78 -31.61
N THR A 263 14.63 -20.02 -31.53
CA THR A 263 15.95 -20.42 -32.07
C THR A 263 16.81 -21.18 -31.06
N LEU A 264 16.37 -21.30 -29.81
CA LEU A 264 17.06 -22.14 -28.84
C LEU A 264 17.00 -23.60 -29.32
N PRO A 265 18.14 -24.28 -29.48
CA PRO A 265 18.16 -25.68 -29.87
C PRO A 265 17.34 -26.46 -28.84
N GLU A 266 16.45 -27.34 -29.30
CA GLU A 266 15.78 -28.32 -28.44
C GLU A 266 16.86 -29.09 -27.70
N GLY A 267 17.11 -28.67 -26.46
CA GLY A 267 18.09 -29.31 -25.60
C GLY A 267 17.71 -30.78 -25.42
N PRO A 268 18.69 -31.65 -25.14
CA PRO A 268 18.41 -33.06 -24.88
C PRO A 268 17.30 -33.15 -23.83
N ALA A 269 16.24 -33.89 -24.17
CA ALA A 269 15.06 -34.07 -23.35
C ALA A 269 15.48 -34.21 -21.88
N PHE A 270 15.05 -33.26 -21.05
CA PHE A 270 15.32 -33.26 -19.63
C PHE A 270 14.84 -34.61 -19.08
N GLN A 271 15.77 -35.54 -18.89
CA GLN A 271 15.48 -36.77 -18.19
C GLN A 271 15.45 -36.38 -16.71
N PRO A 272 14.26 -36.35 -16.08
CA PRO A 272 14.21 -36.11 -14.65
C PRO A 272 15.07 -37.17 -13.97
N PRO A 273 15.92 -36.79 -13.00
CA PRO A 273 16.79 -37.73 -12.33
C PRO A 273 15.97 -38.90 -11.80
N GLN A 274 16.31 -40.11 -12.22
CA GLN A 274 15.73 -41.35 -11.72
C GLN A 274 16.02 -41.39 -10.20
N ARG A 275 15.00 -41.02 -9.42
CA ARG A 275 15.05 -40.89 -7.97
C ARG A 275 15.32 -42.28 -7.39
N SER A 276 16.55 -42.50 -6.92
CA SER A 276 16.91 -43.67 -6.12
C SER A 276 15.98 -43.74 -4.91
N LYS A 277 15.30 -44.87 -4.76
CA LYS A 277 14.42 -45.18 -3.64
C LYS A 277 15.26 -45.34 -2.38
N GLU A 278 15.62 -44.24 -1.72
CA GLU A 278 15.97 -44.18 -0.29
C GLU A 278 16.35 -42.74 0.05
N LEU A 279 15.36 -41.95 0.46
CA LEU A 279 15.47 -40.94 1.52
C LEU A 279 14.14 -40.20 1.63
N ARG A 280 13.59 -40.24 2.84
CA ARG A 280 12.39 -39.54 3.27
C ARG A 280 12.59 -38.04 3.04
N CYS A 281 11.74 -37.43 2.22
CA CYS A 281 11.21 -36.07 2.33
C CYS A 281 10.26 -35.86 1.14
N ALA A 282 9.03 -35.44 1.45
CA ALA A 282 7.96 -35.11 0.51
C ALA A 282 7.15 -33.95 1.13
N PRO A 283 6.34 -33.23 0.35
CA PRO A 283 6.68 -32.59 -0.93
C PRO A 283 6.23 -31.11 -0.98
N ASP A 284 6.91 -30.32 -1.80
CA ASP A 284 6.40 -29.06 -2.36
C ASP A 284 5.34 -29.38 -3.43
N THR A 285 4.10 -28.92 -3.23
CA THR A 285 3.06 -28.88 -4.28
C THR A 285 2.06 -27.76 -4.01
N GLU A 286 1.87 -26.93 -5.03
CA GLU A 286 0.64 -26.26 -5.48
C GLU A 286 -0.23 -25.54 -4.44
N PHE A 287 -0.20 -24.21 -4.55
CA PHE A 287 -1.08 -23.26 -3.88
C PHE A 287 -2.36 -23.11 -4.70
N ASP A 288 -3.25 -24.09 -4.62
CA ASP A 288 -4.66 -23.93 -5.02
C ASP A 288 -5.57 -24.57 -3.98
N ALA A 289 -6.57 -23.80 -3.55
CA ALA A 289 -7.65 -24.15 -2.61
C ALA A 289 -7.27 -24.31 -1.12
N ILE A 290 -7.28 -23.21 -0.37
CA ILE A 290 -7.74 -23.22 1.03
C ILE A 290 -9.02 -22.38 1.11
N SER A 291 -10.14 -23.05 0.83
CA SER A 291 -11.49 -22.58 1.10
C SER A 291 -11.96 -23.22 2.40
N LEU A 292 -12.23 -22.36 3.39
CA LEU A 292 -13.22 -22.49 4.47
C LEU A 292 -13.34 -23.85 5.20
N GLN A 293 -12.60 -24.00 6.30
CA GLN A 293 -13.10 -24.72 7.47
C GLN A 293 -12.73 -23.97 8.76
N ALA A 294 -13.57 -23.01 9.14
CA ALA A 294 -13.62 -22.47 10.49
C ALA A 294 -15.09 -22.30 10.89
N LYS A 295 -15.75 -23.40 11.26
CA LYS A 295 -17.06 -23.36 11.92
C LYS A 295 -17.14 -24.44 13.00
N HIS A 296 -17.43 -23.96 14.22
CA HIS A 296 -17.91 -24.65 15.42
C HIS A 296 -16.92 -25.48 16.24
N LYS A 297 -16.34 -24.81 17.26
CA LYS A 297 -16.29 -25.35 18.63
C LYS A 297 -15.95 -24.27 19.66
N PHE A 298 -16.93 -23.45 20.04
CA PHE A 298 -17.01 -22.88 21.38
C PHE A 298 -18.50 -22.76 21.71
N ALA A 299 -18.94 -23.61 22.64
CA ALA A 299 -20.14 -23.48 23.45
C ALA A 299 -19.68 -23.42 24.91
#